data_AF-A0A497B8K2-F1
#
_entry.id   AF-A0A497B8K2-F1
#
_cell.length_a   1.000
_cell.length_b   1.000
_cell.length_c   1.000
_cell.angle_alpha   90.00
_cell.angle_beta   90.00
_cell.angle_gamma   90.00
#
_symmetry.space_group_name_H-M   'P 1'
#
loop_
_entity.id
_entity.type
_entity.pdbx_description
1 polymer ?
#
loop_
_entity_poly.entity_id
_entity_poly.type
_entity_poly.pdbx_seq_one_letter_code
_entity_poly.pdbx_strand_id
1 'polypeptide(L)'
;MTRRATWVCWLFVTALLLILVPSVTAQAPVKERHLVYKLYSFDGRGYRQTFCPQTEYTIYLLANVPSIIAPRWTLVYYWPITQEYKADWESLDEVVEGTLEILRGNEVYARLTMEDYALIYRYGKPGEAIKFVAGEEAARAYTRWEEEIEAYWKALADYHRRRMEFEEALKRCLEEATPCETLPVEPTPPSKPETYITPPEKGFLVNLPAGRYRLRIYGADGRVISESEKEVVVFQARREGVSYRVIPLSKWTFPETSNAPEEVLYVNSQTTIYVQPFYAQEYNELYYSRLRNPQDKSGRKDRWTWVPIKPISSTLVVSSPGQAEETINYAPYFVRQLPGSALGYEILDYEPNAMKHLRPSFWAYKVKIGTHSLFFKLVNPDGSVIPKSQREVRILATHRIKAVYLPVLLVFVASLGLLFYFRKRSYWRRRQLTSS
;
A
#
# COMPACT_ATOMS: atom_id res chain seq x y z
N MET A 1 57.02 19.36 -36.11
CA MET A 1 55.97 18.50 -36.71
C MET A 1 55.29 17.53 -35.71
N THR A 2 55.42 17.73 -34.40
CA THR A 2 55.00 16.72 -33.39
C THR A 2 53.66 17.00 -32.71
N ARG A 3 53.10 18.22 -32.79
CA ARG A 3 51.80 18.55 -32.18
C ARG A 3 50.57 18.21 -33.04
N ARG A 4 50.68 18.13 -34.37
CA ARG A 4 49.53 17.78 -35.23
C ARG A 4 49.19 16.29 -35.20
N ALA A 5 50.20 15.42 -35.04
CA ALA A 5 50.01 13.97 -35.00
C ALA A 5 49.27 13.51 -33.73
N THR A 6 49.51 14.16 -32.59
CA THR A 6 48.83 13.83 -31.33
C THR A 6 47.35 14.20 -31.35
N TRP A 7 46.98 15.35 -31.93
CA TRP A 7 45.56 15.75 -32.04
C TRP A 7 44.75 14.84 -32.96
N VAL A 8 45.33 14.39 -34.07
CA VAL A 8 44.68 13.43 -34.98
C VAL A 8 44.50 12.08 -34.30
N CYS A 9 45.49 11.63 -33.51
CA CYS A 9 45.40 10.37 -32.78
C CYS A 9 44.32 10.42 -31.70
N TRP A 10 44.23 11.52 -30.93
CA TRP A 10 43.14 11.70 -29.96
C TRP A 10 41.77 11.76 -30.63
N LEU A 11 41.60 12.52 -31.71
CA LEU A 11 40.33 12.56 -32.47
C LEU A 11 39.92 11.17 -33.00
N PHE A 12 40.88 10.38 -33.45
CA PHE A 12 40.61 9.02 -33.94
C PHE A 12 40.19 8.09 -32.80
N VAL A 13 40.84 8.17 -31.63
CA VAL A 13 40.48 7.40 -30.44
C VAL A 13 39.12 7.81 -29.91
N THR A 14 38.79 9.10 -29.87
CA THR A 14 37.47 9.58 -29.43
C THR A 14 36.36 9.18 -30.42
N ALA A 15 36.63 9.24 -31.72
CA ALA A 15 35.69 8.77 -32.74
C ALA A 15 35.48 7.24 -32.66
N LEU A 16 36.54 6.47 -32.42
CA LEU A 16 36.46 5.02 -32.23
C LEU A 16 35.68 4.67 -30.95
N LEU A 17 35.87 5.43 -29.87
CA LEU A 17 35.11 5.29 -28.62
C LEU A 17 33.63 5.62 -28.79
N LEU A 18 33.29 6.61 -29.62
CA LEU A 18 31.90 6.95 -29.94
C LEU A 18 31.21 5.90 -30.84
N ILE A 19 31.96 5.21 -31.71
CA ILE A 19 31.45 4.11 -32.55
C ILE A 19 31.29 2.80 -31.74
N LEU A 20 32.04 2.65 -30.65
CA LEU A 20 31.98 1.51 -29.73
C LEU A 20 30.94 1.66 -28.61
N VAL A 21 30.20 2.77 -28.54
CA VAL A 21 29.02 2.85 -27.67
C VAL A 21 27.91 2.07 -28.38
N PRO A 22 27.56 0.85 -27.98
CA PRO A 22 26.40 0.19 -28.54
C PRO A 22 25.22 1.13 -28.35
N SER A 23 24.51 1.41 -29.44
CA SER A 23 23.17 1.99 -29.33
C SER A 23 22.36 0.99 -28.54
N VAL A 24 22.23 1.22 -27.23
CA VAL A 24 21.32 0.46 -26.35
C VAL A 24 19.92 0.92 -26.75
N THR A 25 19.45 0.47 -27.91
CA THR A 25 18.04 0.47 -28.22
C THR A 25 17.42 -0.56 -27.29
N ALA A 26 16.48 -0.13 -26.46
CA ALA A 26 15.72 -1.05 -25.62
C ALA A 26 14.97 -2.01 -26.56
N GLN A 27 15.53 -3.19 -26.81
CA GLN A 27 14.88 -4.21 -27.61
C GLN A 27 13.58 -4.58 -26.90
N ALA A 28 12.45 -4.50 -27.62
CA ALA A 28 11.17 -4.89 -27.08
C ALA A 28 11.28 -6.33 -26.55
N PRO A 29 10.79 -6.61 -25.34
CA PRO A 29 10.96 -7.92 -24.73
C PRO A 29 10.24 -8.98 -25.59
N VAL A 30 10.85 -10.16 -25.72
CA VAL A 30 10.24 -11.28 -26.43
C VAL A 30 8.98 -11.69 -25.68
N LYS A 31 7.85 -11.73 -26.40
CA LYS A 31 6.54 -12.10 -25.87
C LYS A 31 6.18 -13.50 -26.36
N GLU A 32 5.79 -14.37 -25.45
CA GLU A 32 5.40 -15.75 -25.74
C GLU A 32 3.97 -16.02 -25.27
N ARG A 33 3.21 -16.81 -26.03
CA ARG A 33 1.84 -17.18 -25.66
C ARG A 33 1.87 -18.30 -24.63
N HIS A 34 1.45 -18.03 -23.39
CA HIS A 34 1.37 -19.01 -22.30
C HIS A 34 -0.04 -19.09 -21.72
N LEU A 35 -0.37 -20.25 -21.12
CA LEU A 35 -1.52 -20.37 -20.22
C LEU A 35 -1.12 -19.80 -18.86
N VAL A 36 -1.87 -18.81 -18.40
CA VAL A 36 -1.66 -18.21 -17.09
C VAL A 36 -2.96 -18.18 -16.30
N TYR A 37 -2.85 -17.90 -15.01
CA TYR A 37 -4.00 -17.69 -14.15
C TYR A 37 -4.07 -16.23 -13.72
N LYS A 38 -5.07 -15.49 -14.21
CA LYS A 38 -5.48 -14.20 -13.66
C LYS A 38 -6.19 -14.46 -12.33
N LEU A 39 -5.71 -13.84 -11.26
CA LEU A 39 -6.15 -14.13 -9.89
C LEU A 39 -6.75 -12.88 -9.26
N TYR A 40 -7.94 -13.02 -8.69
CA TYR A 40 -8.52 -12.04 -7.76
C TYR A 40 -8.66 -12.69 -6.41
N SER A 41 -7.66 -12.49 -5.56
CA SER A 41 -7.55 -13.16 -4.26
C SER A 41 -7.69 -12.14 -3.14
N PHE A 42 -8.38 -12.52 -2.06
CA PHE A 42 -8.48 -11.69 -0.87
C PHE A 42 -7.17 -11.73 -0.10
N ASP A 43 -6.56 -10.57 0.16
CA ASP A 43 -5.29 -10.45 0.88
C ASP A 43 -5.45 -10.11 2.37
N GLY A 44 -6.65 -10.27 2.92
CA GLY A 44 -6.97 -9.85 4.28
C GLY A 44 -7.43 -8.39 4.37
N ARG A 45 -7.07 -7.52 3.42
CA ARG A 45 -7.61 -6.15 3.37
C ARG A 45 -8.69 -6.04 2.31
N GLY A 46 -8.42 -6.58 1.13
CA GLY A 46 -9.29 -6.49 -0.02
C GLY A 46 -8.95 -7.50 -1.10
N TYR A 47 -9.72 -7.49 -2.17
CA TYR A 47 -9.35 -8.23 -3.36
C TYR A 47 -8.21 -7.52 -4.09
N ARG A 48 -7.30 -8.32 -4.62
CA ARG A 48 -6.20 -7.85 -5.42
C ARG A 48 -6.11 -8.66 -6.69
N GLN A 49 -5.95 -7.95 -7.80
CA GLN A 49 -5.56 -8.56 -9.06
C GLN A 49 -4.08 -8.90 -9.03
N THR A 50 -3.76 -10.14 -9.36
CA THR A 50 -2.41 -10.59 -9.68
C THR A 50 -2.50 -11.66 -10.76
N PHE A 51 -1.39 -12.22 -11.18
CA PHE A 51 -1.42 -13.39 -12.06
C PHE A 51 -0.30 -14.37 -11.72
N CYS A 52 -0.58 -15.66 -11.93
CA CYS A 52 0.37 -16.74 -11.76
C CYS A 52 0.87 -17.16 -13.15
N PRO A 53 2.13 -16.87 -13.51
CA PRO A 53 2.70 -17.30 -14.77
C PRO A 53 2.95 -18.81 -14.77
N GLN A 54 3.25 -19.37 -15.94
CA GLN A 54 3.55 -20.79 -16.08
C GLN A 54 4.73 -21.24 -15.21
N THR A 55 5.72 -20.38 -15.03
CA THR A 55 6.94 -20.62 -14.22
C THR A 55 6.68 -20.78 -12.72
N GLU A 56 5.51 -20.33 -12.23
CA GLU A 56 5.11 -20.49 -10.84
C GLU A 56 4.11 -21.64 -10.72
N TYR A 57 4.46 -22.66 -9.93
CA TYR A 57 3.66 -23.88 -9.82
C TYR A 57 2.60 -23.85 -8.72
N THR A 58 2.66 -22.86 -7.83
CA THR A 58 1.80 -22.81 -6.64
C THR A 58 1.04 -21.50 -6.54
N ILE A 59 -0.28 -21.61 -6.39
CA ILE A 59 -1.19 -20.51 -6.07
C ILE A 59 -1.45 -20.53 -4.57
N TYR A 60 -1.43 -19.37 -3.93
CA TYR A 60 -1.68 -19.21 -2.50
C TYR A 60 -2.98 -18.45 -2.29
N LEU A 61 -3.86 -18.97 -1.44
CA LEU A 61 -5.19 -18.39 -1.16
C LEU A 61 -5.46 -18.37 0.35
N LEU A 62 -6.31 -17.45 0.80
CA LEU A 62 -6.84 -17.47 2.18
C LEU A 62 -8.00 -18.46 2.30
N ALA A 63 -8.02 -19.20 3.41
CA ALA A 63 -9.03 -20.20 3.69
C ALA A 63 -10.41 -19.58 3.93
N ASN A 64 -11.45 -20.26 3.43
CA ASN A 64 -12.86 -19.91 3.63
C ASN A 64 -13.22 -18.49 3.15
N VAL A 65 -12.43 -17.93 2.24
CA VAL A 65 -12.72 -16.67 1.56
C VAL A 65 -12.75 -16.93 0.07
N PRO A 66 -13.82 -16.54 -0.63
CA PRO A 66 -13.92 -16.79 -2.05
C PRO A 66 -12.83 -16.02 -2.80
N SER A 67 -12.28 -16.62 -3.85
CA SER A 67 -11.30 -16.00 -4.74
C SER A 67 -11.63 -16.40 -6.17
N ILE A 68 -11.30 -15.55 -7.14
CA ILE A 68 -11.46 -15.89 -8.55
C ILE A 68 -10.14 -16.42 -9.11
N ILE A 69 -10.21 -17.58 -9.74
CA ILE A 69 -9.15 -18.14 -10.56
C ILE A 69 -9.65 -18.12 -12.02
N ALA A 70 -9.10 -17.23 -12.84
CA ALA A 70 -9.49 -17.07 -14.23
C ALA A 70 -8.32 -17.49 -15.15
N PRO A 71 -8.32 -18.71 -15.71
CA PRO A 71 -7.31 -19.12 -16.66
C PRO A 71 -7.46 -18.37 -17.98
N ARG A 72 -6.33 -17.93 -18.53
CA ARG A 72 -6.26 -17.13 -19.76
C ARG A 72 -5.10 -17.59 -20.63
N TRP A 73 -5.29 -17.57 -21.95
CA TRP A 73 -4.17 -17.47 -22.88
C TRP A 73 -3.81 -15.99 -23.03
N THR A 74 -2.56 -15.65 -22.78
CA THR A 74 -2.03 -14.30 -22.94
C THR A 74 -0.60 -14.35 -23.47
N LEU A 75 -0.11 -13.21 -23.96
CA LEU A 75 1.30 -13.01 -24.17
C LEU A 75 2.00 -12.68 -22.84
N VAL A 76 3.12 -13.35 -22.56
CA VAL A 76 3.93 -13.20 -21.36
C VAL A 76 5.34 -12.83 -21.77
N TYR A 77 5.95 -11.91 -21.02
CA TYR A 77 7.34 -11.51 -21.23
C TYR A 77 8.05 -11.24 -19.91
N TYR A 78 9.36 -11.44 -19.88
CA TYR A 78 10.17 -11.15 -18.70
C TYR A 78 10.55 -9.67 -18.66
N TRP A 79 10.35 -9.01 -17.51
CA TRP A 79 10.72 -7.62 -17.29
C TRP A 79 11.98 -7.52 -16.40
N PRO A 80 13.16 -7.19 -16.97
CA PRO A 80 14.42 -7.27 -16.23
C PRO A 80 14.54 -6.33 -15.03
N ILE A 81 13.85 -5.18 -15.05
CA ILE A 81 13.94 -4.17 -13.98
C ILE A 81 13.30 -4.69 -12.68
N THR A 82 12.13 -5.32 -12.78
CA THR A 82 11.44 -5.91 -11.62
C THR A 82 11.79 -7.37 -11.41
N GLN A 83 12.52 -7.99 -12.35
CA GLN A 83 12.84 -9.42 -12.36
C GLN A 83 11.60 -10.33 -12.30
N GLU A 84 10.54 -9.94 -13.02
CA GLU A 84 9.26 -10.63 -13.00
C GLU A 84 8.73 -10.80 -14.42
N TYR A 85 7.95 -11.85 -14.64
CA TYR A 85 7.10 -11.97 -15.79
C TYR A 85 5.93 -10.98 -15.71
N LYS A 86 5.59 -10.40 -16.85
CA LYS A 86 4.43 -9.52 -17.06
C LYS A 86 3.54 -10.15 -18.12
N ALA A 87 2.24 -10.00 -17.94
CA ALA A 87 1.23 -10.41 -18.91
C ALA A 87 0.77 -9.19 -19.70
N ASP A 88 0.62 -9.37 -21.00
CA ASP A 88 0.14 -8.37 -21.95
C ASP A 88 -1.33 -8.64 -22.28
N TRP A 89 -2.19 -8.28 -21.32
CA TRP A 89 -3.64 -8.43 -21.42
C TRP A 89 -4.25 -7.57 -22.53
N GLU A 90 -3.57 -6.50 -22.95
CA GLU A 90 -4.04 -5.63 -24.03
C GLU A 90 -3.89 -6.30 -25.40
N SER A 91 -2.80 -7.04 -25.61
CA SER A 91 -2.56 -7.75 -26.86
C SER A 91 -3.32 -9.07 -26.95
N LEU A 92 -3.49 -9.79 -25.83
CA LEU A 92 -4.19 -11.08 -25.79
C LEU A 92 -4.75 -11.37 -24.38
N ASP A 93 -6.07 -11.52 -24.25
CA ASP A 93 -6.73 -11.96 -23.01
C ASP A 93 -7.87 -12.93 -23.36
N GLU A 94 -7.50 -14.13 -23.83
CA GLU A 94 -8.46 -15.16 -24.27
C GLU A 94 -8.83 -16.07 -23.10
N VAL A 95 -10.14 -16.27 -22.88
CA VAL A 95 -10.66 -17.17 -21.85
C VAL A 95 -10.30 -18.63 -22.17
N VAL A 96 -9.75 -19.34 -21.19
CA VAL A 96 -9.61 -20.81 -21.27
C VAL A 96 -10.88 -21.43 -20.70
N GLU A 97 -11.78 -21.85 -21.59
CA GLU A 97 -13.01 -22.52 -21.21
C GLU A 97 -12.75 -23.95 -20.71
N GLY A 98 -13.62 -24.44 -19.83
CA GLY A 98 -13.54 -25.80 -19.33
C GLY A 98 -14.16 -25.95 -17.94
N THR A 99 -13.93 -27.13 -17.35
CA THR A 99 -14.30 -27.42 -15.95
C THR A 99 -13.04 -27.48 -15.11
N LEU A 100 -12.99 -26.71 -14.02
CA LEU A 100 -11.91 -26.78 -13.05
C LEU A 100 -12.13 -27.98 -12.15
N GLU A 101 -11.21 -28.95 -12.18
CA GLU A 101 -11.19 -30.04 -11.21
C GLU A 101 -10.19 -29.71 -10.10
N ILE A 102 -10.66 -29.78 -8.86
CA ILE A 102 -9.88 -29.57 -7.64
C ILE A 102 -9.70 -30.92 -6.97
N LEU A 103 -8.45 -31.30 -6.74
CA LEU A 103 -8.04 -32.54 -6.11
C LEU A 103 -7.52 -32.26 -4.70
N ARG A 104 -7.82 -33.15 -3.75
CA ARG A 104 -7.17 -33.19 -2.44
C ARG A 104 -6.46 -34.53 -2.31
N GLY A 105 -5.13 -34.52 -2.43
CA GLY A 105 -4.39 -35.76 -2.69
C GLY A 105 -4.76 -36.32 -4.06
N ASN A 106 -5.24 -37.57 -4.12
CA ASN A 106 -5.67 -38.21 -5.36
C ASN A 106 -7.19 -38.23 -5.55
N GLU A 107 -7.96 -37.68 -4.61
CA GLU A 107 -9.41 -37.66 -4.66
C GLU A 107 -9.93 -36.33 -5.24
N VAL A 108 -10.98 -36.41 -6.04
CA VAL A 108 -11.69 -35.24 -6.55
C VAL A 108 -12.44 -34.59 -5.39
N TYR A 109 -12.00 -33.41 -5.01
CA TYR A 109 -12.63 -32.60 -3.97
C TYR A 109 -13.82 -31.81 -4.52
N ALA A 110 -13.65 -31.19 -5.70
CA ALA A 110 -14.71 -30.43 -6.35
C ALA A 110 -14.51 -30.34 -7.87
N ARG A 111 -15.60 -30.11 -8.60
CA ARG A 111 -15.59 -29.69 -10.00
C ARG A 111 -16.39 -28.40 -10.12
N LEU A 112 -15.78 -27.36 -10.67
CA LEU A 112 -16.38 -26.03 -10.78
C LEU A 112 -16.55 -25.64 -12.25
N THR A 113 -17.69 -25.05 -12.56
CA THR A 113 -17.94 -24.33 -13.81
C THR A 113 -17.55 -22.88 -13.64
N MET A 114 -17.31 -22.18 -14.75
CA MET A 114 -17.06 -20.75 -14.70
C MET A 114 -18.34 -19.99 -14.34
N GLU A 115 -18.17 -18.92 -13.58
CA GLU A 115 -19.21 -17.95 -13.23
C GLU A 115 -18.78 -16.55 -13.68
N ASP A 116 -19.76 -15.69 -13.94
CA ASP A 116 -19.52 -14.28 -14.18
C ASP A 116 -19.13 -13.58 -12.87
N TYR A 117 -18.16 -12.69 -12.90
CA TYR A 117 -17.77 -11.84 -11.78
C TYR A 117 -17.53 -10.40 -12.23
N ALA A 118 -17.82 -9.45 -11.34
CA ALA A 118 -17.54 -8.04 -11.55
C ALA A 118 -16.81 -7.45 -10.34
N LEU A 119 -15.84 -6.58 -10.59
CA LEU A 119 -15.05 -5.91 -9.57
C LEU A 119 -15.67 -4.55 -9.26
N ILE A 120 -15.70 -4.20 -7.98
CA ILE A 120 -16.24 -2.94 -7.49
C ILE A 120 -15.09 -2.10 -6.92
N TYR A 121 -14.86 -0.97 -7.57
CA TYR A 121 -13.91 0.06 -7.16
C TYR A 121 -14.68 1.23 -6.55
N ARG A 122 -14.15 1.80 -5.47
CA ARG A 122 -14.68 3.02 -4.86
C ARG A 122 -13.65 4.14 -4.88
N TYR A 123 -14.01 5.27 -5.50
CA TYR A 123 -13.18 6.45 -5.61
C TYR A 123 -13.32 7.35 -4.38
N GLY A 124 -12.26 8.12 -4.08
CA GLY A 124 -12.32 9.19 -3.10
C GLY A 124 -12.25 8.78 -1.62
N LYS A 125 -12.05 7.48 -1.33
CA LYS A 125 -11.82 6.97 0.04
C LYS A 125 -10.49 6.19 0.09
N PRO A 126 -9.39 6.85 0.50
CA PRO A 126 -8.09 6.19 0.64
C PRO A 126 -8.19 4.95 1.54
N GLY A 127 -7.82 3.78 1.00
CA GLY A 127 -7.81 2.53 1.75
C GLY A 127 -9.11 1.70 1.72
N GLU A 128 -10.13 2.08 0.95
CA GLU A 128 -11.23 1.16 0.65
C GLU A 128 -10.75 0.03 -0.27
N ALA A 129 -11.03 -1.19 0.17
CA ALA A 129 -10.67 -2.42 -0.53
C ALA A 129 -11.53 -2.64 -1.77
N ILE A 130 -10.89 -3.13 -2.85
CA ILE A 130 -11.62 -3.69 -4.01
C ILE A 130 -12.47 -4.84 -3.50
N LYS A 131 -13.73 -4.86 -3.94
CA LYS A 131 -14.68 -5.95 -3.72
C LYS A 131 -14.98 -6.63 -5.05
N PHE A 132 -15.55 -7.83 -5.00
CA PHE A 132 -16.16 -8.43 -6.18
C PHE A 132 -17.54 -8.98 -5.82
N VAL A 133 -18.38 -9.10 -6.84
CA VAL A 133 -19.65 -9.83 -6.85
C VAL A 133 -19.58 -10.89 -7.95
N ALA A 134 -20.25 -12.03 -7.77
CA ALA A 134 -20.21 -13.14 -8.71
C ALA A 134 -21.61 -13.70 -9.00
N GLY A 135 -21.70 -14.54 -10.03
CA GLY A 135 -22.93 -15.10 -10.56
C GLY A 135 -23.85 -14.01 -11.12
N GLU A 136 -25.16 -14.21 -10.99
CA GLU A 136 -26.16 -13.25 -11.47
C GLU A 136 -26.05 -11.86 -10.82
N GLU A 137 -25.47 -11.77 -9.62
CA GLU A 137 -25.26 -10.48 -8.97
C GLU A 137 -24.25 -9.61 -9.72
N ALA A 138 -23.28 -10.20 -10.42
CA ALA A 138 -22.31 -9.46 -11.23
C ALA A 138 -23.01 -8.68 -12.35
N ALA A 139 -23.87 -9.35 -13.12
CA ALA A 139 -24.66 -8.71 -14.17
C ALA A 139 -25.60 -7.63 -13.60
N ARG A 140 -26.35 -7.95 -12.53
CA ARG A 140 -27.27 -6.99 -11.89
C ARG A 140 -26.54 -5.77 -11.31
N ALA A 141 -25.33 -5.95 -10.76
CA ALA A 141 -24.55 -4.85 -10.23
C ALA A 141 -24.03 -3.95 -11.35
N TYR A 142 -23.55 -4.54 -12.45
CA TYR A 142 -23.07 -3.78 -13.60
C TYR A 142 -24.18 -2.97 -14.27
N THR A 143 -25.35 -3.58 -14.56
CA THR A 143 -26.50 -2.86 -15.15
C THR A 143 -26.96 -1.70 -14.28
N ARG A 144 -27.08 -1.89 -12.96
CA ARG A 144 -27.44 -0.79 -12.04
C ARG A 144 -26.43 0.36 -12.08
N TRP A 145 -25.14 0.03 -12.21
CA TRP A 145 -24.10 1.03 -12.30
C TRP A 145 -24.14 1.79 -13.64
N GLU A 146 -24.42 1.10 -14.75
CA GLU A 146 -24.63 1.75 -16.05
C GLU A 146 -25.80 2.75 -16.00
N GLU A 147 -26.93 2.34 -15.42
CA GLU A 147 -28.10 3.22 -15.22
C GLU A 147 -27.75 4.44 -14.34
N GLU A 148 -26.99 4.26 -13.26
CA GLU A 148 -26.54 5.34 -12.38
C GLU A 148 -25.64 6.34 -13.12
N ILE A 149 -24.72 5.84 -13.95
CA ILE A 149 -23.80 6.66 -14.75
C ILE A 149 -24.57 7.42 -15.83
N GLU A 150 -25.51 6.78 -16.52
CA GLU A 150 -26.36 7.44 -17.51
C GLU A 150 -27.19 8.57 -16.86
N ALA A 151 -27.79 8.29 -15.70
CA ALA A 151 -28.53 9.29 -14.93
C ALA A 151 -27.64 10.48 -14.52
N TYR A 152 -26.39 10.21 -14.11
CA TYR A 152 -25.41 11.25 -13.80
C TYR A 152 -25.10 12.13 -15.02
N TRP A 153 -24.83 11.54 -16.19
CA TRP A 153 -24.54 12.31 -17.40
C TRP A 153 -25.73 13.16 -17.85
N LYS A 154 -26.95 12.64 -17.71
CA LYS A 154 -28.18 13.40 -17.96
C LYS A 154 -28.30 14.59 -17.00
N ALA A 155 -28.08 14.36 -15.70
CA ALA A 155 -28.11 15.42 -14.70
C ALA A 155 -27.00 16.48 -14.92
N LEU A 156 -25.83 16.06 -15.41
CA LEU A 156 -24.72 16.95 -15.72
C LEU A 156 -25.03 17.84 -16.93
N ALA A 157 -25.63 17.27 -17.98
CA ALA A 157 -26.11 18.04 -19.12
C ALA A 157 -27.18 19.08 -18.70
N ASP A 158 -28.13 18.67 -17.84
CA ASP A 158 -29.14 19.58 -17.28
C ASP A 158 -28.53 20.70 -16.43
N TYR A 159 -27.51 20.38 -15.61
CA TYR A 159 -26.76 21.36 -14.84
C TYR A 159 -26.08 22.39 -15.74
N HIS A 160 -25.36 21.95 -16.78
CA HIS A 160 -24.69 22.86 -17.70
C HIS A 160 -25.67 23.78 -18.42
N ARG A 161 -26.83 23.26 -18.86
CA ARG A 161 -27.89 24.08 -19.46
C ARG A 161 -28.38 25.16 -18.50
N ARG A 162 -28.77 24.79 -17.28
CA ARG A 162 -29.23 25.75 -16.26
C ARG A 162 -28.16 26.74 -15.84
N ARG A 163 -26.88 26.33 -15.88
CA ARG A 163 -25.76 27.18 -15.53
C ARG A 163 -25.56 28.28 -16.57
N MET A 164 -25.68 27.94 -17.85
CA MET A 164 -25.67 28.92 -18.94
C MET A 164 -26.84 29.91 -18.80
N GLU A 165 -28.06 29.41 -18.55
CA GLU A 165 -29.24 30.27 -18.33
C GLU A 165 -29.04 31.25 -17.17
N PHE A 166 -28.43 30.78 -16.07
CA PHE A 166 -28.07 31.61 -14.92
C PHE A 166 -27.03 32.68 -15.26
N GLU A 167 -25.94 32.31 -15.93
CA GLU A 167 -24.88 33.24 -16.32
C GLU A 167 -25.38 34.30 -17.31
N GLU A 168 -26.24 33.92 -18.26
CA GLU A 168 -26.89 34.86 -19.18
C GLU A 168 -27.86 35.81 -18.48
N ALA A 169 -28.66 35.32 -17.52
CA ALA A 169 -29.55 36.17 -16.72
C ALA A 169 -28.76 37.13 -15.82
N LEU A 170 -27.66 36.67 -15.23
CA LEU A 170 -26.76 37.49 -14.42
C LEU A 170 -26.11 38.58 -15.25
N LYS A 171 -25.61 38.24 -16.43
CA LYS A 171 -25.03 39.22 -17.35
C LYS A 171 -26.05 40.29 -17.75
N ARG A 172 -27.28 39.91 -18.12
CA ARG A 172 -28.35 40.87 -18.45
C ARG A 172 -28.68 41.80 -17.29
N CYS A 173 -28.83 41.28 -16.07
CA CYS A 173 -29.07 42.13 -14.90
C CYS A 173 -27.94 43.16 -14.70
N LEU A 174 -26.67 42.74 -14.85
CA LEU A 174 -25.51 43.60 -14.65
C LEU A 174 -25.33 44.65 -15.75
N GLU A 175 -25.61 44.33 -17.01
CA GLU A 175 -25.43 45.22 -18.16
C GLU A 175 -26.62 46.18 -18.38
N GLU A 176 -27.85 45.71 -18.17
CA GLU A 176 -29.08 46.46 -18.45
C GLU A 176 -29.64 47.20 -17.22
N ALA A 177 -28.96 47.11 -16.06
CA ALA A 177 -29.40 47.66 -14.76
C ALA A 177 -30.84 47.26 -14.38
N THR A 178 -31.32 46.11 -14.86
CA THR A 178 -32.60 45.53 -14.51
C THR A 178 -32.56 44.94 -13.09
N PRO A 179 -33.69 44.89 -12.36
CA PRO A 179 -33.70 44.28 -11.03
C PRO A 179 -33.34 42.78 -11.07
N CYS A 180 -32.28 42.41 -10.36
CA CYS A 180 -31.78 41.04 -10.21
C CYS A 180 -32.73 40.08 -9.45
N GLU A 181 -33.92 40.53 -9.05
CA GLU A 181 -34.90 39.72 -8.30
C GLU A 181 -35.48 38.54 -9.10
N THR A 182 -35.32 38.54 -10.43
CA THR A 182 -35.80 37.47 -11.33
C THR A 182 -34.70 36.47 -11.73
N LEU A 183 -33.52 36.54 -11.12
CA LEU A 183 -32.44 35.61 -11.38
C LEU A 183 -32.88 34.16 -11.08
N PRO A 184 -32.69 33.21 -12.02
CA PRO A 184 -32.87 31.80 -11.69
C PRO A 184 -31.92 31.40 -10.55
N VAL A 185 -32.29 30.37 -9.80
CA VAL A 185 -31.42 29.86 -8.73
C VAL A 185 -30.17 29.25 -9.37
N GLU A 186 -29.00 29.63 -8.86
CA GLU A 186 -27.73 29.04 -9.26
C GLU A 186 -27.80 27.51 -9.12
N PRO A 187 -27.66 26.74 -10.22
CA PRO A 187 -27.79 25.30 -10.15
C PRO A 187 -26.59 24.71 -9.40
N THR A 188 -26.83 23.61 -8.68
CA THR A 188 -25.76 22.86 -8.00
C THR A 188 -25.25 21.73 -8.89
N PRO A 189 -23.93 21.50 -8.95
CA PRO A 189 -23.38 20.42 -9.77
C PRO A 189 -23.82 19.05 -9.22
N PRO A 190 -24.20 18.10 -10.07
CA PRO A 190 -24.58 16.77 -9.62
C PRO A 190 -23.38 16.05 -9.01
N SER A 191 -23.63 15.22 -8.00
CA SER A 191 -22.60 14.40 -7.39
C SER A 191 -22.24 13.24 -8.33
N LYS A 192 -20.96 13.10 -8.65
CA LYS A 192 -20.46 11.95 -9.42
C LYS A 192 -20.60 10.67 -8.60
N PRO A 193 -21.02 9.54 -9.20
CA PRO A 193 -20.98 8.24 -8.55
C PRO A 193 -19.59 7.93 -7.97
N GLU A 194 -19.54 7.51 -6.72
CA GLU A 194 -18.28 7.15 -6.04
C GLU A 194 -17.80 5.75 -6.41
N THR A 195 -18.57 4.99 -7.20
CA THR A 195 -18.29 3.60 -7.58
C THR A 195 -18.02 3.44 -9.07
N TYR A 196 -17.12 2.51 -9.38
CA TYR A 196 -16.92 1.95 -10.71
C TYR A 196 -17.03 0.43 -10.63
N ILE A 197 -17.86 -0.15 -11.50
CA ILE A 197 -18.05 -1.60 -11.60
C ILE A 197 -17.56 -2.05 -12.97
N THR A 198 -16.72 -3.08 -13.01
CA THR A 198 -16.23 -3.63 -14.28
C THR A 198 -17.33 -4.41 -15.00
N PRO A 199 -17.26 -4.50 -16.33
CA PRO A 199 -18.06 -5.49 -17.07
C PRO A 199 -17.85 -6.90 -16.48
N PRO A 200 -18.90 -7.75 -16.45
CA PRO A 200 -18.76 -9.11 -15.97
C PRO A 200 -17.77 -9.92 -16.82
N GLU A 201 -16.81 -10.57 -16.17
CA GLU A 201 -15.85 -11.49 -16.77
C GLU A 201 -16.07 -12.93 -16.25
N LYS A 202 -15.59 -13.95 -16.98
CA LYS A 202 -15.70 -15.36 -16.54
C LYS A 202 -14.48 -15.84 -15.77
N GLY A 203 -14.72 -16.53 -14.66
CA GLY A 203 -13.69 -17.20 -13.85
C GLY A 203 -14.25 -18.28 -12.93
N PHE A 204 -13.38 -19.06 -12.27
CA PHE A 204 -13.80 -20.04 -11.28
C PHE A 204 -13.83 -19.42 -9.88
N LEU A 205 -14.98 -19.49 -9.22
CA LEU A 205 -15.15 -19.07 -7.84
C LEU A 205 -14.64 -20.16 -6.90
N VAL A 206 -13.44 -19.99 -6.36
CA VAL A 206 -12.79 -20.94 -5.48
C VAL A 206 -12.93 -20.49 -4.03
N ASN A 207 -13.59 -21.30 -3.22
CA ASN A 207 -13.67 -21.11 -1.76
C ASN A 207 -13.36 -22.45 -1.07
N LEU A 208 -12.16 -22.56 -0.51
CA LEU A 208 -11.63 -23.81 0.02
C LEU A 208 -11.23 -23.64 1.49
N PRO A 209 -11.36 -24.70 2.32
CA PRO A 209 -10.76 -24.70 3.65
C PRO A 209 -9.24 -24.81 3.57
N ALA A 210 -8.56 -24.48 4.68
CA ALA A 210 -7.11 -24.57 4.76
C ALA A 210 -6.61 -25.98 4.40
N GLY A 211 -5.62 -26.06 3.51
CA GLY A 211 -5.16 -27.32 2.96
C GLY A 211 -4.25 -27.18 1.74
N ARG A 212 -3.82 -28.32 1.21
CA ARG A 212 -3.10 -28.43 -0.06
C ARG A 212 -4.00 -29.12 -1.06
N TYR A 213 -4.11 -28.52 -2.23
CA TYR A 213 -4.92 -29.01 -3.33
C TYR A 213 -4.12 -28.95 -4.62
N ARG A 214 -4.63 -29.62 -5.63
CA ARG A 214 -4.15 -29.50 -7.00
C ARG A 214 -5.32 -29.14 -7.89
N LEU A 215 -5.10 -28.22 -8.81
CA LEU A 215 -6.09 -27.82 -9.80
C LEU A 215 -5.64 -28.27 -11.18
N ARG A 216 -6.61 -28.61 -12.03
CA ARG A 216 -6.43 -28.87 -13.46
C ARG A 216 -7.70 -28.53 -14.21
N ILE A 217 -7.58 -28.12 -15.47
CA ILE A 217 -8.74 -27.74 -16.29
C ILE A 217 -9.02 -28.86 -17.28
N TYR A 218 -10.26 -29.31 -17.35
CA TYR A 218 -10.75 -30.20 -18.39
C TYR A 218 -11.38 -29.39 -19.52
N GLY A 219 -10.89 -29.61 -20.74
CA GLY A 219 -11.49 -29.06 -21.95
C GLY A 219 -12.81 -29.77 -22.29
N ALA A 220 -13.49 -29.25 -23.31
CA ALA A 220 -14.75 -29.84 -23.81
C ALA A 220 -14.57 -31.28 -24.35
N ASP A 221 -13.35 -31.66 -24.73
CA ASP A 221 -12.99 -33.00 -25.19
C ASP A 221 -12.80 -34.01 -24.04
N GLY A 222 -13.00 -33.58 -22.78
CA GLY A 222 -12.81 -34.41 -21.60
C GLY A 222 -11.35 -34.69 -21.26
N ARG A 223 -10.40 -33.99 -21.89
CA ARG A 223 -8.96 -34.11 -21.58
C ARG A 223 -8.49 -32.94 -20.73
N VAL A 224 -7.45 -33.17 -19.95
CA VAL A 224 -6.78 -32.11 -19.20
C VAL A 224 -6.06 -31.19 -20.19
N ILE A 225 -6.34 -29.90 -20.11
CA ILE A 225 -5.65 -28.88 -20.90
C ILE A 225 -4.18 -28.86 -20.47
N SER A 226 -3.27 -28.98 -21.44
CA SER A 226 -1.83 -28.94 -21.20
C SER A 226 -1.44 -27.71 -20.39
N GLU A 227 -0.53 -27.87 -19.44
CA GLU A 227 0.01 -26.79 -18.59
C GLU A 227 -0.99 -26.10 -17.64
N SER A 228 -2.24 -26.59 -17.59
CA SER A 228 -3.23 -26.10 -16.64
C SER A 228 -2.97 -26.53 -15.20
N GLU A 229 -2.13 -27.53 -14.94
CA GLU A 229 -1.95 -28.04 -13.59
C GLU A 229 -1.23 -27.03 -12.67
N LYS A 230 -1.81 -26.76 -11.49
CA LYS A 230 -1.16 -25.99 -10.41
C LYS A 230 -1.42 -26.64 -9.06
N GLU A 231 -0.47 -26.46 -8.15
CA GLU A 231 -0.70 -26.69 -6.74
C GLU A 231 -1.37 -25.46 -6.12
N VAL A 232 -2.26 -25.68 -5.15
CA VAL A 232 -2.92 -24.62 -4.40
C VAL A 232 -2.66 -24.83 -2.91
N VAL A 233 -2.08 -23.83 -2.27
CA VAL A 233 -1.90 -23.78 -0.82
C VAL A 233 -2.90 -22.81 -0.25
N VAL A 234 -3.89 -23.33 0.44
CA VAL A 234 -4.90 -22.55 1.13
C VAL A 234 -4.51 -22.47 2.60
N PHE A 235 -4.30 -21.26 3.12
CA PHE A 235 -3.80 -21.05 4.47
C PHE A 235 -4.69 -20.07 5.24
N GLN A 236 -4.57 -20.10 6.57
CA GLN A 236 -5.34 -19.26 7.46
C GLN A 236 -4.42 -18.52 8.43
N ALA A 237 -4.97 -17.51 9.11
CA ALA A 237 -4.27 -16.81 10.15
C ALA A 237 -3.92 -17.78 11.29
N ARG A 238 -2.70 -17.63 11.84
CA ARG A 238 -2.26 -18.37 13.03
C ARG A 238 -2.77 -17.72 14.31
N ARG A 239 -2.74 -16.38 14.33
CA ARG A 239 -3.14 -15.57 15.48
C ARG A 239 -3.90 -14.34 14.99
N GLU A 240 -4.79 -13.84 15.85
CA GLU A 240 -5.44 -12.55 15.69
C GLU A 240 -4.99 -11.58 16.77
N GLY A 241 -5.09 -10.29 16.52
CA GLY A 241 -4.71 -9.23 17.43
C GLY A 241 -5.10 -7.85 16.93
N VAL A 242 -4.52 -6.83 17.54
CA VAL A 242 -4.65 -5.44 17.09
C VAL A 242 -3.28 -4.97 16.65
N SER A 243 -3.24 -4.17 15.60
CA SER A 243 -2.05 -3.45 15.13
C SER A 243 -2.34 -1.95 15.15
N TYR A 244 -1.29 -1.16 15.16
CA TYR A 244 -1.36 0.29 15.22
C TYR A 244 -0.50 0.90 14.13
N ARG A 245 -1.07 1.85 13.41
CA ARG A 245 -0.31 2.82 12.62
C ARG A 245 -0.19 4.09 13.45
N VAL A 246 1.03 4.56 13.64
CA VAL A 246 1.35 5.71 14.49
C VAL A 246 1.90 6.79 13.59
N ILE A 247 1.22 7.94 13.56
CA ILE A 247 1.66 9.07 12.76
C ILE A 247 2.22 10.14 13.71
N PRO A 248 3.53 10.40 13.68
CA PRO A 248 4.12 11.48 14.47
C PRO A 248 3.70 12.84 13.92
N LEU A 249 3.44 13.81 14.81
CA LEU A 249 3.16 15.20 14.41
C LEU A 249 4.27 15.78 13.50
N SER A 250 5.52 15.39 13.73
CA SER A 250 6.70 15.86 12.99
C SER A 250 6.98 15.10 11.69
N LYS A 251 6.34 13.94 11.44
CA LYS A 251 6.55 13.08 10.25
C LYS A 251 5.27 12.44 9.71
N TRP A 252 4.27 13.24 9.32
CA TRP A 252 3.00 12.77 8.75
C TRP A 252 3.17 11.80 7.57
N THR A 253 4.09 12.11 6.66
CA THR A 253 4.28 11.34 5.41
C THR A 253 4.96 9.98 5.61
N PHE A 254 5.54 9.72 6.79
CA PHE A 254 6.21 8.48 7.13
C PHE A 254 5.66 7.92 8.45
N PRO A 255 4.43 7.36 8.43
CA PRO A 255 3.88 6.73 9.62
C PRO A 255 4.69 5.50 10.02
N GLU A 256 4.83 5.31 11.33
CA GLU A 256 5.40 4.10 11.92
C GLU A 256 4.29 3.06 12.17
N THR A 257 4.68 1.80 12.35
CA THR A 257 3.73 0.72 12.61
C THR A 257 4.15 -0.10 13.82
N SER A 258 3.19 -0.41 14.69
CA SER A 258 3.27 -1.50 15.66
C SER A 258 2.30 -2.60 15.24
N ASN A 259 2.78 -3.60 14.51
CA ASN A 259 1.95 -4.62 13.90
C ASN A 259 1.66 -5.79 14.85
N ALA A 260 2.63 -6.19 15.67
CA ALA A 260 2.47 -7.30 16.61
C ALA A 260 1.88 -6.82 17.96
N PRO A 261 0.99 -7.60 18.59
CA PRO A 261 0.44 -7.32 19.93
C PRO A 261 1.47 -7.01 21.03
N GLU A 262 2.62 -7.68 20.96
CA GLU A 262 3.70 -7.62 21.94
C GLU A 262 4.70 -6.47 21.73
N GLU A 263 4.56 -5.72 20.63
CA GLU A 263 5.48 -4.63 20.33
C GLU A 263 5.30 -3.43 21.26
N VAL A 264 6.43 -2.78 21.56
CA VAL A 264 6.51 -1.55 22.34
C VAL A 264 6.72 -0.39 21.37
N LEU A 265 5.96 0.68 21.54
CA LEU A 265 6.11 1.91 20.76
C LEU A 265 7.18 2.79 21.40
N TYR A 266 8.17 3.21 20.63
CA TYR A 266 9.22 4.12 21.09
C TYR A 266 9.00 5.51 20.50
N VAL A 267 8.80 6.51 21.34
CA VAL A 267 8.45 7.87 20.92
C VAL A 267 9.32 8.90 21.64
N ASN A 268 9.50 10.08 21.04
CA ASN A 268 10.17 11.19 21.71
C ASN A 268 9.29 11.77 22.83
N SER A 269 9.92 12.31 23.88
CA SER A 269 9.19 13.01 24.95
C SER A 269 8.55 14.30 24.42
N GLN A 270 7.47 14.75 25.06
CA GLN A 270 6.84 16.05 24.80
C GLN A 270 6.39 16.23 23.34
N THR A 271 5.90 15.16 22.73
CA THR A 271 5.39 15.17 21.35
C THR A 271 3.93 14.75 21.30
N THR A 272 3.30 14.87 20.13
CA THR A 272 1.96 14.34 19.87
C THR A 272 2.05 13.27 18.79
N ILE A 273 1.37 12.16 19.02
CA ILE A 273 1.21 11.09 18.04
C ILE A 273 -0.26 10.89 17.71
N TYR A 274 -0.54 10.49 16.48
CA TYR A 274 -1.86 10.13 16.01
C TYR A 274 -1.90 8.62 15.79
N VAL A 275 -2.73 7.92 16.55
CA VAL A 275 -2.78 6.47 16.57
C VAL A 275 -4.00 5.98 15.80
N GLN A 276 -3.80 5.05 14.88
CA GLN A 276 -4.85 4.39 14.11
C GLN A 276 -4.81 2.88 14.39
N PRO A 277 -5.83 2.31 15.05
CA PRO A 277 -5.90 0.88 15.28
C PRO A 277 -6.51 0.10 14.11
N PHE A 278 -6.04 -1.13 13.94
CA PHE A 278 -6.57 -2.09 12.98
C PHE A 278 -6.64 -3.47 13.63
N TYR A 279 -7.72 -4.21 13.37
CA TYR A 279 -7.69 -5.66 13.56
C TYR A 279 -6.56 -6.23 12.70
N ALA A 280 -5.80 -7.15 13.26
CA ALA A 280 -4.63 -7.72 12.61
C ALA A 280 -4.65 -9.24 12.71
N GLN A 281 -4.10 -9.87 11.68
CA GLN A 281 -3.94 -11.32 11.62
C GLN A 281 -2.49 -11.66 11.29
N GLU A 282 -1.98 -12.72 11.90
CA GLU A 282 -0.63 -13.22 11.68
C GLU A 282 -0.64 -14.36 10.67
N TYR A 283 0.15 -14.21 9.61
CA TYR A 283 0.28 -15.17 8.53
C TYR A 283 1.71 -15.65 8.37
N ASN A 284 1.88 -16.82 7.75
CA ASN A 284 3.20 -17.26 7.32
C ASN A 284 3.73 -16.27 6.27
N GLU A 285 4.95 -15.77 6.45
CA GLU A 285 5.49 -14.68 5.63
C GLU A 285 5.59 -15.08 4.15
N LEU A 286 6.12 -16.27 3.85
CA LEU A 286 6.17 -16.79 2.48
C LEU A 286 4.78 -16.88 1.84
N TYR A 287 3.81 -17.45 2.55
CA TYR A 287 2.47 -17.69 1.99
C TYR A 287 1.74 -16.37 1.73
N TYR A 288 1.87 -15.41 2.65
CA TYR A 288 1.26 -14.10 2.49
C TYR A 288 1.92 -13.27 1.38
N SER A 289 3.24 -13.31 1.24
CA SER A 289 3.94 -12.68 0.11
C SER A 289 3.49 -13.28 -1.24
N ARG A 290 3.44 -14.62 -1.34
CA ARG A 290 3.03 -15.32 -2.56
C ARG A 290 1.56 -15.17 -2.91
N LEU A 291 0.69 -15.00 -1.91
CA LEU A 291 -0.72 -14.62 -2.12
C LEU A 291 -0.84 -13.27 -2.83
N ARG A 292 -0.03 -12.28 -2.43
CA ARG A 292 -0.07 -10.93 -3.00
C ARG A 292 0.61 -10.85 -4.36
N ASN A 293 1.69 -11.60 -4.54
CA ASN A 293 2.44 -11.72 -5.78
C ASN A 293 3.00 -13.14 -5.91
N PRO A 294 2.42 -13.99 -6.79
CA PRO A 294 2.87 -15.36 -6.97
C PRO A 294 4.35 -15.49 -7.34
N GLN A 295 5.02 -14.44 -7.82
CA GLN A 295 6.45 -14.44 -8.18
C GLN A 295 7.38 -13.93 -7.06
N ASP A 296 6.84 -13.49 -5.91
CA ASP A 296 7.61 -12.88 -4.82
C ASP A 296 8.49 -13.90 -4.07
N LYS A 297 9.80 -13.70 -4.12
CA LYS A 297 10.80 -14.58 -3.49
C LYS A 297 11.31 -14.08 -2.13
N SER A 298 10.80 -12.96 -1.62
CA SER A 298 11.30 -12.31 -0.41
C SER A 298 10.83 -12.98 0.89
N GLY A 299 9.63 -13.56 0.89
CA GLY A 299 9.02 -14.13 2.09
C GLY A 299 9.65 -15.45 2.52
N ARG A 300 9.76 -15.68 3.84
CA ARG A 300 10.35 -16.90 4.39
C ARG A 300 9.33 -17.83 5.04
N LYS A 301 9.51 -19.14 4.85
CA LYS A 301 8.60 -20.17 5.39
C LYS A 301 8.70 -20.30 6.93
N ASP A 302 9.83 -19.94 7.53
CA ASP A 302 10.07 -20.02 8.97
C ASP A 302 9.69 -18.72 9.72
N ARG A 303 9.17 -17.72 9.01
CA ARG A 303 8.78 -16.43 9.57
C ARG A 303 7.28 -16.19 9.49
N TRP A 304 6.83 -15.27 10.34
CA TRP A 304 5.45 -14.85 10.46
C TRP A 304 5.37 -13.33 10.34
N THR A 305 4.29 -12.84 9.75
CA THR A 305 4.07 -11.42 9.53
C THR A 305 2.67 -11.03 9.98
N TRP A 306 2.57 -9.91 10.69
CA TRP A 306 1.30 -9.34 11.14
C TRP A 306 0.78 -8.38 10.10
N VAL A 307 -0.47 -8.59 9.69
CA VAL A 307 -1.12 -7.84 8.62
C VAL A 307 -2.32 -7.10 9.21
N PRO A 308 -2.37 -5.76 9.17
CA PRO A 308 -3.59 -5.03 9.47
C PRO A 308 -4.65 -5.33 8.41
N ILE A 309 -5.86 -5.66 8.86
CA ILE A 309 -6.99 -6.15 8.07
C ILE A 309 -8.04 -5.04 7.93
N LYS A 310 -8.56 -4.56 9.06
CA LYS A 310 -9.70 -3.63 9.11
C LYS A 310 -9.51 -2.57 10.20
N PRO A 311 -9.78 -1.28 9.94
CA PRO A 311 -9.76 -0.24 10.97
C PRO A 311 -10.69 -0.56 12.15
N ILE A 312 -10.30 -0.14 13.35
CA ILE A 312 -11.14 -0.23 14.56
C ILE A 312 -11.64 1.16 14.91
N SER A 313 -12.96 1.30 15.04
CA SER A 313 -13.60 2.52 15.58
C SER A 313 -14.12 2.19 16.97
N SER A 314 -13.42 2.66 17.99
CA SER A 314 -13.68 2.34 19.40
C SER A 314 -13.25 3.54 20.27
N THR A 315 -13.08 3.35 21.57
CA THR A 315 -12.56 4.36 22.48
C THR A 315 -11.15 3.99 22.91
N LEU A 316 -10.21 4.92 22.83
CA LEU A 316 -8.85 4.71 23.31
C LEU A 316 -8.75 5.18 24.76
N VAL A 317 -8.32 4.30 25.65
CA VAL A 317 -8.05 4.64 27.06
C VAL A 317 -6.55 4.65 27.28
N VAL A 318 -6.04 5.77 27.77
CA VAL A 318 -4.62 6.02 28.05
C VAL A 318 -4.41 6.04 29.56
N SER A 319 -3.39 5.34 30.02
CA SER A 319 -3.00 5.24 31.42
C SER A 319 -1.54 5.62 31.60
N SER A 320 -1.30 6.60 32.47
CA SER A 320 0.05 7.09 32.81
C SER A 320 0.28 6.90 34.31
N PRO A 321 1.51 6.57 34.75
CA PRO A 321 1.82 6.43 36.17
C PRO A 321 1.43 7.70 36.96
N GLY A 322 0.60 7.53 38.00
CA GLY A 322 0.18 8.62 38.89
C GLY A 322 -0.88 9.57 38.31
N GLN A 323 -1.49 9.26 37.16
CA GLN A 323 -2.58 10.03 36.56
C GLN A 323 -3.83 9.17 36.40
N ALA A 324 -5.01 9.81 36.42
CA ALA A 324 -6.26 9.13 36.07
C ALA A 324 -6.22 8.68 34.60
N GLU A 325 -6.94 7.60 34.28
CA GLU A 325 -7.06 7.15 32.89
C GLU A 325 -7.75 8.24 32.05
N GLU A 326 -7.13 8.59 30.92
CA GLU A 326 -7.68 9.55 29.95
C GLU A 326 -8.39 8.79 28.84
N THR A 327 -9.59 9.26 28.49
CA THR A 327 -10.38 8.68 27.40
C THR A 327 -10.29 9.58 26.18
N ILE A 328 -9.83 9.03 25.06
CA ILE A 328 -9.60 9.75 23.80
C ILE A 328 -10.55 9.21 22.73
N ASN A 329 -11.28 10.14 22.10
CA ASN A 329 -12.21 9.84 21.02
C ASN A 329 -11.49 9.83 19.66
N TYR A 330 -12.01 9.01 18.75
CA TYR A 330 -11.53 8.95 17.37
C TYR A 330 -12.05 10.17 16.60
N ALA A 331 -11.15 10.97 16.01
CA ALA A 331 -11.52 12.24 15.37
C ALA A 331 -10.87 12.43 13.99
N PRO A 332 -11.50 13.22 13.09
CA PRO A 332 -10.92 13.60 11.80
C PRO A 332 -9.87 14.73 11.93
N TYR A 333 -8.87 14.70 11.06
CA TYR A 333 -7.80 15.69 10.97
C TYR A 333 -7.55 16.10 9.52
N PHE A 334 -7.09 17.34 9.32
CA PHE A 334 -6.73 17.90 8.03
C PHE A 334 -5.24 18.28 8.01
N VAL A 335 -4.54 17.88 6.95
CA VAL A 335 -3.13 18.21 6.75
C VAL A 335 -3.03 19.38 5.79
N ARG A 336 -2.54 20.52 6.29
CA ARG A 336 -2.26 21.71 5.50
C ARG A 336 -0.78 21.75 5.15
N GLN A 337 -0.46 21.83 3.86
CA GLN A 337 0.92 22.11 3.43
C GLN A 337 1.26 23.58 3.69
N LEU A 338 2.45 23.82 4.25
CA LEU A 338 2.95 25.17 4.47
C LEU A 338 3.63 25.68 3.20
N PRO A 339 3.34 26.91 2.73
CA PRO A 339 4.02 27.47 1.57
C PRO A 339 5.48 27.76 1.90
N GLY A 340 6.40 27.38 1.01
CA GLY A 340 7.84 27.65 1.16
C GLY A 340 8.73 26.65 0.43
N SER A 341 10.04 26.96 0.36
CA SER A 341 11.06 26.09 -0.24
C SER A 341 11.34 24.83 0.59
N ALA A 342 11.01 24.85 1.89
CA ALA A 342 10.98 23.67 2.74
C ALA A 342 9.55 23.11 2.75
N LEU A 343 9.35 21.91 2.18
CA LEU A 343 8.07 21.19 2.11
C LEU A 343 7.56 20.80 3.52
N GLY A 344 7.01 21.77 4.25
CA GLY A 344 6.47 21.61 5.61
C GLY A 344 4.95 21.36 5.60
N TYR A 345 4.43 20.91 6.73
CA TYR A 345 2.98 20.73 6.92
C TYR A 345 2.58 20.93 8.38
N GLU A 346 1.28 21.13 8.56
CA GLU A 346 0.62 21.25 9.85
C GLU A 346 -0.61 20.35 9.89
N ILE A 347 -0.83 19.67 11.02
CA ILE A 347 -2.01 18.84 11.26
C ILE A 347 -3.00 19.64 12.09
N LEU A 348 -4.15 19.92 11.51
CA LEU A 348 -5.25 20.66 12.13
C LEU A 348 -6.40 19.72 12.48
N ASP A 349 -7.13 20.05 13.55
CA ASP A 349 -8.40 19.40 13.85
C ASP A 349 -9.39 19.74 12.71
N TYR A 350 -10.13 18.75 12.19
CA TYR A 350 -11.03 18.98 11.05
C TYR A 350 -12.39 19.51 11.52
N GLU A 351 -12.75 20.69 11.05
CA GLU A 351 -14.04 21.34 11.36
C GLU A 351 -14.92 21.41 10.10
N PRO A 352 -16.00 20.61 10.01
CA PRO A 352 -16.85 20.55 8.81
C PRO A 352 -17.42 21.90 8.37
N ASN A 353 -17.74 22.77 9.33
CA ASN A 353 -18.34 24.09 9.07
C ASN A 353 -17.34 25.10 8.51
N ALA A 354 -16.08 25.06 8.96
CA ALA A 354 -15.01 25.93 8.47
C ALA A 354 -14.38 25.38 7.17
N MET A 355 -14.48 24.07 6.94
CA MET A 355 -13.80 23.35 5.85
C MET A 355 -14.79 22.73 4.85
N LYS A 356 -15.88 23.44 4.51
CA LYS A 356 -17.04 22.92 3.74
C LYS A 356 -16.72 22.23 2.41
N HIS A 357 -15.62 22.59 1.76
CA HIS A 357 -15.20 22.03 0.46
C HIS A 357 -13.99 21.09 0.56
N LEU A 358 -13.48 20.87 1.77
CA LEU A 358 -12.32 20.02 2.02
C LEU A 358 -12.79 18.74 2.70
N ARG A 359 -12.18 17.61 2.32
CA ARG A 359 -12.36 16.33 3.01
C ARG A 359 -11.27 16.16 4.07
N PRO A 360 -11.52 15.44 5.18
CA PRO A 360 -10.48 15.12 6.15
C PRO A 360 -9.35 14.35 5.46
N SER A 361 -8.11 14.63 5.88
CA SER A 361 -6.95 13.91 5.37
C SER A 361 -6.84 12.52 6.01
N PHE A 362 -7.23 12.38 7.28
CA PHE A 362 -7.23 11.11 8.00
C PHE A 362 -8.05 11.18 9.30
N TRP A 363 -8.23 10.03 9.97
CA TRP A 363 -8.84 9.92 11.28
C TRP A 363 -7.89 9.19 12.24
N ALA A 364 -7.83 9.58 13.50
CA ALA A 364 -6.94 8.97 14.49
C ALA A 364 -7.36 9.31 15.94
N TYR A 365 -6.69 8.69 16.91
CA TYR A 365 -6.65 9.16 18.29
C TYR A 365 -5.42 10.03 18.50
N LYS A 366 -5.60 11.27 18.95
CA LYS A 366 -4.51 12.21 19.25
C LYS A 366 -4.02 12.01 20.68
N VAL A 367 -2.86 11.38 20.81
CA VAL A 367 -2.24 11.06 22.11
C VAL A 367 -1.10 12.05 22.38
N LYS A 368 -1.18 12.78 23.48
CA LYS A 368 -0.13 13.68 23.95
C LYS A 368 0.89 12.87 24.78
N ILE A 369 2.15 12.89 24.35
CA ILE A 369 3.23 12.19 25.02
C ILE A 369 3.91 13.15 26.01
N GLY A 370 3.88 12.80 27.29
CA GLY A 370 4.55 13.54 28.35
C GLY A 370 6.03 13.19 28.50
N THR A 371 6.48 13.05 29.75
CA THR A 371 7.86 12.69 30.14
C THR A 371 7.98 11.27 30.69
N HIS A 372 6.87 10.59 30.96
CA HIS A 372 6.83 9.22 31.46
C HIS A 372 6.21 8.26 30.44
N SER A 373 6.66 7.00 30.45
CA SER A 373 6.02 5.94 29.67
C SER A 373 4.54 5.81 30.04
N LEU A 374 3.73 5.42 29.07
CA LEU A 374 2.28 5.24 29.24
C LEU A 374 1.85 3.93 28.59
N PHE A 375 0.64 3.49 28.91
CA PHE A 375 -0.04 2.41 28.20
C PHE A 375 -1.33 2.93 27.59
N PHE A 376 -1.70 2.42 26.43
CA PHE A 376 -3.05 2.60 25.91
C PHE A 376 -3.69 1.27 25.56
N LYS A 377 -5.02 1.22 25.64
CA LYS A 377 -5.86 0.06 25.30
C LYS A 377 -7.12 0.55 24.60
N LEU A 378 -7.73 -0.30 23.77
CA LEU A 378 -9.03 0.00 23.16
C LEU A 378 -10.15 -0.61 24.00
N VAL A 379 -11.25 0.12 24.13
CA VAL A 379 -12.41 -0.26 24.93
C VAL A 379 -13.68 -0.14 24.08
N ASN A 380 -14.44 -1.22 24.01
CA ASN A 380 -15.72 -1.29 23.31
C ASN A 380 -16.76 -0.36 23.97
N PRO A 381 -17.86 -0.03 23.28
CA PRO A 381 -18.94 0.78 23.85
C PRO A 381 -19.57 0.18 25.12
N ASP A 382 -19.48 -1.13 25.32
CA ASP A 382 -19.95 -1.84 26.51
C ASP A 382 -18.97 -1.79 27.70
N GLY A 383 -17.82 -1.12 27.55
CA GLY A 383 -16.77 -1.03 28.56
C GLY A 383 -15.78 -2.19 28.56
N SER A 384 -15.94 -3.20 27.72
CA SER A 384 -15.00 -4.33 27.62
C SER A 384 -13.72 -3.94 26.88
N VAL A 385 -12.57 -4.41 27.37
CA VAL A 385 -11.27 -4.17 26.71
C VAL A 385 -11.16 -5.06 25.47
N ILE A 386 -10.80 -4.48 24.32
CA ILE A 386 -10.52 -5.25 23.10
C ILE A 386 -9.27 -6.09 23.35
N PRO A 387 -9.32 -7.43 23.22
CA PRO A 387 -8.16 -8.29 23.47
C PRO A 387 -6.97 -7.90 22.60
N LYS A 388 -5.75 -7.97 23.17
CA LYS A 388 -4.48 -7.67 22.48
C LYS A 388 -4.36 -6.24 21.93
N SER A 389 -5.25 -5.33 22.34
CA SER A 389 -5.17 -3.91 22.02
C SER A 389 -4.16 -3.15 22.86
N GLN A 390 -3.79 -3.65 24.05
CA GLN A 390 -2.88 -2.92 24.91
C GLN A 390 -1.51 -2.69 24.25
N ARG A 391 -0.95 -1.50 24.38
CA ARG A 391 0.40 -1.15 23.99
C ARG A 391 1.11 -0.35 25.05
N GLU A 392 2.38 -0.68 25.24
CA GLU A 392 3.32 0.16 25.99
C GLU A 392 3.90 1.20 25.04
N VAL A 393 3.94 2.45 25.50
CA VAL A 393 4.61 3.56 24.83
C VAL A 393 5.78 3.99 25.72
N ARG A 394 7.00 3.68 25.28
CA ARG A 394 8.24 4.07 25.95
C ARG A 394 8.81 5.35 25.35
N ILE A 395 9.27 6.21 26.23
CA ILE A 395 9.89 7.47 25.84
C ILE A 395 11.38 7.29 25.62
N LEU A 396 11.87 7.77 24.48
CA LEU A 396 13.29 7.86 24.18
C LEU A 396 13.92 9.02 24.98
N ALA A 397 14.83 8.68 25.91
CA ALA A 397 15.58 9.67 26.70
C ALA A 397 16.73 10.29 25.88
N THR A 398 16.41 11.03 24.82
CA THR A 398 17.40 11.68 23.94
C THR A 398 18.26 12.73 24.64
N HIS A 399 17.79 13.31 25.76
CA HIS A 399 18.58 14.26 26.56
C HIS A 399 19.85 13.65 27.19
N ARG A 400 19.92 12.31 27.33
CA ARG A 400 21.09 11.61 27.91
C ARG A 400 22.17 11.24 26.90
N ILE A 401 21.95 11.48 25.60
CA ILE A 401 22.95 11.20 24.55
C ILE A 401 24.25 11.97 24.78
N LYS A 402 24.20 13.18 25.35
CA LYS A 402 25.40 13.95 25.72
C LYS A 402 26.30 13.21 26.72
N ALA A 403 25.72 12.41 27.61
CA ALA A 403 26.48 11.60 28.55
C ALA A 403 27.17 10.40 27.87
N VAL A 404 26.63 9.88 26.77
CA VAL A 404 27.24 8.80 25.97
C VAL A 404 28.48 9.29 25.22
N TYR A 405 28.56 10.58 24.89
CA TYR A 405 29.75 11.16 24.26
C TYR A 405 30.88 11.46 25.26
N LEU A 406 30.61 11.49 26.56
CA LEU A 406 31.61 11.82 27.58
C LEU A 406 32.75 10.78 27.64
N PRO A 407 32.49 9.44 27.65
CA PRO A 407 33.55 8.44 27.58
C PRO A 407 34.36 8.52 26.28
N VAL A 408 33.70 8.80 25.15
CA VAL A 408 34.37 8.93 23.85
C VAL A 408 35.31 10.13 23.85
N LEU A 409 34.87 11.27 24.39
CA LEU A 409 35.68 12.46 24.56
C LEU A 409 36.88 12.21 25.48
N LEU A 410 36.68 11.48 26.59
CA LEU A 410 37.76 11.14 27.51
C LEU A 410 38.82 10.26 26.85
N VAL A 411 38.42 9.23 26.09
CA VAL A 411 39.34 8.39 25.32
C VAL A 411 40.09 9.23 24.29
N PHE A 412 39.40 10.12 23.58
CA PHE A 412 40.02 10.99 22.58
C PHE A 412 41.07 11.95 23.19
N VAL A 413 40.75 12.59 24.32
CA VAL A 413 41.68 13.48 25.03
C VAL A 413 42.87 12.72 25.59
N ALA A 414 42.66 11.53 26.17
CA ALA A 414 43.76 10.68 26.65
C ALA A 414 44.69 10.22 25.51
N SER A 415 44.11 9.88 24.36
CA SER A 415 44.85 9.48 23.14
C SER A 415 45.73 10.62 22.64
N LEU A 416 45.17 11.84 22.54
CA LEU A 416 45.93 13.04 22.19
C LEU A 416 47.04 13.33 23.20
N GLY A 417 46.75 13.23 24.50
CA GLY A 417 47.73 13.42 25.57
C GLY A 417 48.92 12.46 25.47
N LEU A 418 48.67 11.17 25.22
CA LEU A 418 49.69 10.15 24.98
C LEU A 418 50.52 10.48 23.72
N LEU A 419 49.86 10.90 22.64
CA LEU A 419 50.52 11.24 21.37
C LEU A 419 51.46 12.45 21.55
N PHE A 420 51.01 13.51 22.25
CA PHE A 420 51.84 14.66 22.58
C PHE A 420 53.00 14.29 23.52
N TYR A 421 52.76 13.43 24.52
CA TYR A 421 53.79 12.94 25.42
C TYR A 421 54.90 12.17 24.68
N PHE A 422 54.53 11.21 23.82
CA PHE A 422 55.49 10.45 23.03
C PHE A 422 56.22 11.32 22.00
N ARG A 423 55.53 12.27 21.38
CA ARG A 423 56.14 13.21 20.43
C ARG A 423 57.15 14.15 21.10
N LYS A 424 56.83 14.66 22.30
CA LYS A 424 57.76 15.47 23.12
C LYS A 424 58.98 14.63 23.53
N ARG A 425 58.79 13.40 24.01
CA ARG A 425 59.88 12.48 24.40
C ARG A 425 60.81 12.14 23.22
N SER A 426 60.24 11.93 22.03
CA SER A 426 61.00 11.70 20.79
C SER A 426 61.81 12.93 20.37
N TYR A 427 61.25 14.13 20.49
CA TYR A 427 61.95 15.39 20.22
C TYR A 427 63.16 15.61 21.15
N TRP A 428 63.01 15.38 22.46
CA TRP A 428 64.10 15.50 23.42
C TRP A 428 65.22 14.46 23.20
N ARG A 429 64.87 13.22 22.84
CA ARG A 429 65.87 12.19 22.48
C ARG A 429 66.66 12.55 21.22
N ARG A 430 66.02 13.15 20.20
CA ARG A 430 66.72 13.61 18.99
C ARG A 430 67.65 14.78 19.27
N ARG A 431 67.27 15.71 20.16
CA ARG A 431 68.13 16.83 20.56
C ARG A 431 69.40 16.41 21.29
N GLN A 432 69.33 15.35 22.11
CA GLN A 432 70.51 14.79 22.80
C GLN A 432 71.49 14.07 21.86
N LEU A 433 71.03 13.61 20.69
CA LEU A 433 71.87 12.95 19.69
C LEU A 433 72.51 13.93 18.68
N THR A 434 72.06 15.18 18.64
CA THR A 434 72.59 16.23 17.76
C THR A 434 73.54 17.20 18.47
N SER A 435 73.79 17.01 19.77
CA SER A 435 74.67 17.85 20.60
C SER A 435 75.91 17.12 21.12
N SER A 436 76.28 15.99 20.50
CA SER A 436 77.49 15.21 20.78
C SER A 436 78.45 15.30 19.61
#